data_AF-A0A538HJU4-F1
#
_entry.id   AF-A0A538HJU4-F1
#
_cell.length_a   1.000
_cell.length_b   1.000
_cell.length_c   1.000
_cell.angle_alpha   90.00
_cell.angle_beta   90.00
_cell.angle_gamma   90.00
#
_symmetry.space_group_name_H-M   'P 1'
#
loop_
_entity.id
_entity.type
_entity.pdbx_description
1 polymer ?
#
loop_
_entity_poly.entity_id
_entity_poly.type
_entity_poly.pdbx_seq_one_letter_code
_entity_poly.pdbx_strand_id
1 'polypeptide(L)'
;VEKVEERYVRQTGGRGQYGHVVISLEPTGAGGGYEFVDRITGGVIPREYIPAVDAGIQEAMEGGVLAGYSLVDIRATLTYGSYHEVDSSEMA
;
A
#
# COMPACT_ATOMS: atom_id res chain seq x y z
N VAL A 1 -1.74 7.01 -12.37
CA VAL A 1 -2.12 7.89 -11.24
C VAL A 1 -0.88 8.08 -10.39
N GLU A 2 -0.46 9.32 -10.17
CA GLU A 2 0.76 9.62 -9.42
C GLU A 2 0.42 10.15 -8.02
N LYS A 3 1.22 9.79 -7.02
CA LYS A 3 1.19 10.32 -5.65
C LYS A 3 -0.19 10.26 -4.98
N VAL A 4 -0.76 9.07 -4.90
CA VAL A 4 -1.94 8.79 -4.07
C VAL A 4 -1.47 8.59 -2.64
N GLU A 5 -1.91 9.46 -1.73
CA GLU A 5 -1.61 9.41 -0.30
C GLU A 5 -2.81 8.84 0.45
N GLU A 6 -2.59 7.79 1.24
CA GLU A 6 -3.62 7.20 2.08
C GLU A 6 -3.10 6.98 3.48
N ARG A 7 -3.91 7.38 4.46
CA ARG A 7 -3.58 7.31 5.88
C ARG A 7 -4.69 6.67 6.67
N TYR A 8 -4.39 5.52 7.26
CA TYR A 8 -5.26 4.82 8.18
C TYR A 8 -4.90 5.19 9.62
N VAL A 9 -5.74 5.96 10.27
CA VAL A 9 -5.61 6.27 11.71
C VAL A 9 -6.90 5.88 12.40
N ARG A 10 -6.82 4.88 13.27
CA ARG A 10 -7.99 4.42 14.03
C ARG A 10 -7.62 4.18 15.48
N GLN A 11 -8.49 4.61 16.38
CA GLN A 11 -8.36 4.35 17.81
C GLN A 11 -9.57 3.54 18.28
N THR A 12 -9.36 2.30 18.69
CA THR A 12 -10.44 1.41 19.18
C THR A 12 -10.21 1.07 20.65
N GLY A 13 -10.75 1.87 21.57
CA GLY A 13 -10.88 1.57 23.01
C GLY A 13 -9.63 1.07 23.76
N GLY A 14 -8.45 1.14 23.13
CA GLY A 14 -7.23 0.36 23.39
C GLY A 14 -6.09 0.84 22.47
N ARG A 15 -5.24 -0.06 21.97
CA ARG A 15 -4.09 0.29 21.10
C ARG A 15 -4.54 0.99 19.81
N GLY A 16 -3.80 2.03 19.41
CA GLY A 16 -4.05 2.72 18.15
C GLY A 16 -3.64 1.86 16.96
N GLN A 17 -4.19 2.18 15.80
CA GLN A 17 -3.76 1.66 14.51
C GLN A 17 -3.32 2.84 13.65
N TYR A 18 -2.12 2.73 13.10
CA TYR A 18 -1.53 3.74 12.23
C TYR A 18 -0.85 3.11 11.03
N GLY A 19 -1.33 3.43 9.84
CA GLY A 19 -0.71 3.15 8.55
C GLY A 19 -0.69 4.41 7.69
N HIS A 20 0.41 4.68 7.00
CA HIS A 20 0.50 5.78 6.05
C HIS A 20 1.39 5.40 4.88
N VAL A 21 0.84 5.44 3.68
CA VAL A 21 1.55 5.13 2.44
C VAL A 21 1.25 6.16 1.36
N VAL A 22 2.23 6.40 0.50
CA VAL A 22 2.08 7.17 -0.72
C VAL A 22 2.52 6.32 -1.89
N ILE A 23 1.58 6.00 -2.78
CA ILE A 23 1.81 5.11 -3.92
C ILE A 23 1.61 5.84 -5.24
N SER A 24 2.22 5.32 -6.29
CA SER A 24 1.92 5.67 -7.68
C SER A 24 1.55 4.41 -8.43
N LEU A 25 0.49 4.49 -9.23
CA LEU A 25 -0.05 3.37 -10.01
C LEU A 25 0.10 3.69 -11.49
N GLU A 26 0.72 2.78 -12.24
CA GLU A 26 0.86 2.90 -13.70
C GLU A 26 0.51 1.57 -14.38
N PRO A 27 -0.04 1.60 -15.61
CA PRO A 27 -0.29 0.37 -16.35
C PRO A 27 1.03 -0.27 -16.79
N THR A 28 1.15 -1.60 -16.67
CA THR A 28 2.29 -2.37 -17.21
C THR A 28 2.11 -2.73 -18.68
N GLY A 29 0.90 -2.54 -19.22
CA GLY A 29 0.50 -2.93 -20.58
C GLY A 29 -0.08 -4.34 -20.61
N ALA A 30 -0.73 -4.70 -21.72
CA ALA A 30 -1.47 -5.95 -21.82
C ALA A 30 -0.57 -7.17 -21.57
N GLY A 31 -0.91 -7.97 -20.56
CA GLY A 31 -0.13 -9.15 -20.13
C GLY A 31 1.15 -8.82 -19.36
N GLY A 32 1.33 -7.56 -18.94
CA GLY A 32 2.45 -7.12 -18.11
C GLY A 32 2.34 -7.58 -16.66
N GLY A 33 1.16 -8.01 -16.22
CA GLY A 33 0.94 -8.53 -14.87
C GLY A 33 1.04 -7.47 -13.78
N TYR A 34 1.07 -7.93 -12.54
CA TYR A 34 1.28 -7.09 -11.37
C TYR A 34 2.77 -6.93 -11.06
N GLU A 35 3.19 -5.70 -10.77
CA GLU A 35 4.55 -5.40 -10.32
C GLU A 35 4.53 -4.45 -9.13
N PHE A 36 5.26 -4.80 -8.06
CA PHE A 36 5.46 -3.94 -6.90
C PHE A 36 6.88 -3.37 -6.90
N VAL A 37 7.01 -2.04 -6.79
CA VAL A 37 8.29 -1.33 -6.77
C VAL A 37 8.43 -0.56 -5.46
N ASP A 38 9.39 -0.97 -4.64
CA ASP A 38 9.79 -0.26 -3.43
C ASP A 38 10.78 0.87 -3.76
N ARG A 39 10.39 2.12 -3.49
CA ARG A 39 11.27 3.31 -3.54
C ARG A 39 11.40 3.99 -2.17
N ILE A 40 11.07 3.30 -1.08
CA ILE A 40 11.22 3.84 0.27
C ILE A 40 12.69 4.04 0.58
N THR A 41 13.01 5.22 1.11
CA THR A 41 14.35 5.60 1.55
C THR A 41 14.28 6.22 2.94
N GLY A 42 15.41 6.27 3.65
CA GLY A 42 15.50 6.94 4.95
C GLY A 42 14.73 6.27 6.11
N GLY A 43 14.20 5.06 5.91
CA GLY A 43 13.48 4.32 6.96
C GLY A 43 12.14 4.95 7.36
N VAL A 44 11.53 5.76 6.48
CA VAL A 44 10.21 6.38 6.74
C VAL A 44 9.09 5.34 6.87
N ILE A 45 9.30 4.15 6.30
CA ILE A 45 8.53 2.95 6.60
C ILE A 45 9.56 1.85 6.95
N PRO A 46 9.40 1.15 8.09
CA PRO A 46 10.20 -0.02 8.44
C PRO A 46 10.11 -1.10 7.35
N ARG A 47 11.23 -1.72 6.99
CA ARG A 47 11.30 -2.67 5.86
C ARG A 47 10.43 -3.91 6.08
N GLU A 48 10.18 -4.26 7.34
CA GLU A 48 9.28 -5.33 7.76
C GLU A 48 7.82 -5.08 7.39
N TYR A 49 7.38 -3.83 7.23
CA TYR A 49 6.00 -3.50 6.87
C TYR A 49 5.79 -3.39 5.35
N ILE A 50 6.86 -3.30 4.56
CA ILE A 50 6.76 -3.20 3.10
C ILE A 50 6.03 -4.41 2.47
N PRO A 51 6.28 -5.68 2.89
CA PRO A 51 5.51 -6.82 2.41
C PRO A 51 4.02 -6.74 2.75
N ALA A 52 3.64 -6.16 3.89
CA ALA A 52 2.24 -5.98 4.25
C ALA A 52 1.54 -4.94 3.35
N VAL A 53 2.25 -3.88 2.97
CA VAL A 53 1.75 -2.90 1.99
C VAL A 53 1.50 -3.56 0.62
N ASP A 54 2.45 -4.36 0.13
CA ASP A 54 2.30 -5.10 -1.13
C ASP A 54 1.11 -6.07 -1.08
N ALA A 55 1.00 -6.85 0.00
CA ALA A 55 -0.11 -7.77 0.20
C ALA A 55 -1.47 -7.04 0.21
N GLY A 56 -1.58 -5.90 0.91
CA GLY A 56 -2.80 -5.10 0.94
C GLY A 56 -3.18 -4.53 -0.43
N ILE A 57 -2.19 -4.17 -1.27
CA ILE A 57 -2.45 -3.74 -2.65
C ILE A 57 -2.99 -4.91 -3.48
N GLN A 58 -2.37 -6.09 -3.39
CA GLN A 58 -2.82 -7.28 -4.11
C GLN A 58 -4.25 -7.70 -3.71
N GLU A 59 -4.56 -7.68 -2.42
CA GLU A 59 -5.91 -7.97 -1.91
C GLU A 59 -6.94 -6.94 -2.43
N ALA A 60 -6.58 -5.65 -2.42
CA ALA A 60 -7.44 -4.60 -2.97
C ALA A 60 -7.66 -4.76 -4.49
N MET A 61 -6.66 -5.26 -5.22
CA MET A 61 -6.77 -5.53 -6.65
C MET A 61 -7.70 -6.70 -6.95
N GLU A 62 -7.72 -7.74 -6.10
CA GLU A 62 -8.65 -8.87 -6.23
C GLU A 62 -10.11 -8.41 -6.13
N GLY A 63 -10.40 -7.50 -5.19
CA GLY A 63 -11.74 -6.98 -4.94
C GLY A 63 -12.32 -6.11 -6.06
N GLY A 64 -11.47 -5.49 -6.88
CA GLY A 64 -11.85 -4.67 -8.03
C GLY A 64 -12.57 -3.37 -7.69
N VAL A 65 -12.13 -2.24 -8.26
CA VAL A 65 -12.74 -0.91 -7.97
C VAL A 65 -14.03 -0.62 -8.75
N LEU A 66 -14.24 -1.32 -9.87
CA LEU A 66 -15.37 -1.10 -10.79
C LEU A 66 -16.05 -2.43 -11.09
N ALA A 67 -17.11 -2.72 -10.34
CA ALA A 67 -17.99 -3.89 -10.51
C ALA A 67 -17.38 -5.26 -10.16
N GLY A 68 -16.34 -5.32 -9.30
CA GLY A 68 -15.80 -6.58 -8.80
C GLY A 68 -14.90 -7.35 -9.76
N TYR A 69 -14.49 -6.73 -10.87
CA TYR A 69 -13.48 -7.31 -11.75
C TYR A 69 -12.08 -6.98 -11.23
N SER A 70 -11.23 -8.01 -11.15
CA SER A 70 -9.87 -7.85 -10.66
C SER A 70 -9.07 -6.87 -11.51
N LEU A 71 -8.35 -5.98 -10.86
CA LEU A 71 -7.37 -5.13 -11.51
C LEU A 71 -6.18 -5.97 -11.93
N VAL A 72 -5.82 -5.89 -13.22
CA VAL A 72 -4.67 -6.58 -13.80
C VAL A 72 -3.79 -5.59 -14.54
N ASP A 73 -2.56 -5.99 -14.85
CA ASP A 73 -1.62 -5.22 -15.66
C ASP A 73 -1.30 -3.83 -15.07
N ILE A 74 -1.02 -3.78 -13.76
CA ILE A 74 -0.62 -2.55 -13.06
C ILE A 74 0.70 -2.72 -12.31
N ARG A 75 1.44 -1.63 -12.24
CA ARG A 75 2.59 -1.46 -11.38
C ARG A 75 2.25 -0.51 -10.25
N ALA A 76 2.49 -0.95 -9.02
CA ALA A 76 2.39 -0.14 -7.83
C ALA A 76 3.78 0.25 -7.32
N THR A 77 4.07 1.54 -7.30
CA THR A 77 5.32 2.07 -6.75
C THR A 77 5.07 2.71 -5.39
N LEU A 78 5.66 2.15 -4.33
CA LEU A 78 5.64 2.74 -3.00
C LEU A 78 6.72 3.82 -2.91
N THR A 79 6.30 5.07 -2.76
CA THR A 79 7.21 6.24 -2.88
C THR A 79 7.49 6.95 -1.56
N TYR A 80 6.57 6.88 -0.61
CA TYR A 80 6.72 7.49 0.71
C TYR A 80 5.74 6.86 1.70
N GLY A 81 5.85 7.24 2.96
CA GLY A 81 4.88 6.98 4.01
C GLY A 81 5.40 7.45 5.35
N SER A 82 4.73 7.04 6.41
CA SER A 82 5.25 7.18 7.78
C SER A 82 4.71 6.05 8.64
N TYR A 83 5.32 5.87 9.81
CA TYR A 83 4.86 4.92 10.81
C TYR A 83 4.81 5.58 12.19
N HIS A 84 4.10 4.95 13.11
CA HIS A 84 4.10 5.28 14.52
C HIS A 84 4.70 4.11 15.29
N GLU A 85 5.70 4.35 16.14
CA GLU A 85 6.46 3.28 16.81
C GLU A 85 5.59 2.31 17.61
N VAL A 86 4.49 2.80 18.17
CA VAL A 86 3.60 1.99 19.02
C VAL A 86 2.35 1.52 18.29
N ASP A 87 1.83 2.32 17.35
CA ASP A 87 0.50 2.10 16.76
C ASP A 87 0.55 1.52 15.34
N SER A 88 1.72 1.50 14.71
CA SER A 88 1.90 0.79 13.43
C SER A 88 2.04 -0.72 13.63
N SER A 89 1.46 -1.45 12.70
CA SER A 89 1.48 -2.92 12.64
C SER A 89 1.20 -3.38 11.22
N GLU A 90 1.50 -4.65 10.92
CA GLU A 90 1.21 -5.25 9.59
C GLU A 90 -0.27 -5.20 9.20
N MET A 91 -1.19 -5.09 10.18
CA MET A 91 -2.64 -5.02 9.93
C MET A 91 -3.15 -3.61 9.61
N ALA A 92 -2.33 -2.57 9.82
CA ALA A 92 -2.75 -1.17 9.83
C ALA A 92 -2.35 -0.42 8.56
#